data_AF-A0A0G1T199-F1
#
_entry.id   AF-A0A0G1T199-F1
#
_cell.length_a   1.000
_cell.length_b   1.000
_cell.length_c   1.000
_cell.angle_alpha   90.00
_cell.angle_beta   90.00
_cell.angle_gamma   90.00
#
_symmetry.space_group_name_H-M   'P 1'
#
loop_
_entity.id
_entity.type
_entity.pdbx_description
1 polymer ?
#
loop_
_entity_poly.entity_id
_entity_poly.type
_entity_poly.pdbx_seq_one_letter_code
_entity_poly.pdbx_strand_id
1 'polypeptide(L)'
;MKKYLKLPPGINLAKSNIFSVNLPYYLLSQGAGRSLAKENKPWIVFWGVPFKNLPMVYADVAGFVSQTNLCLDYLRREYSGYELLYKPHPNETGEQTMLDLTGFTILSQKEVSEFFILKNFDKIQQVFSTYSSAAMTAYKFGLEAHIFLPLIEPFLTKANQEGNREYYKRLPNEFFISDLDHKPEPNYLTIPTMPDPLLQSNLIQLLAGQSSGTVWFILGDPGSLTSVILLARFVKSLIPSLATGLIIEKHHRWKMMDLDAVEKFFDRTLIYPRWLASVRPWRVWKQIKTAWALRHAPIARNDILMCLNYTSFVENCLLSYFSANRKIAFIKKETLEFCYGVKEPDFFQIYFSRIGHRFYQKIVQPLLRLYPTVFLEDPVRVANFDRYLMPVNDLYDQVYVY
;
A
#
# COMPACT_ATOMS: atom_id res chain seq x y z
N MET A 1 -37.04 9.97 -14.31
CA MET A 1 -35.92 10.88 -13.98
C MET A 1 -34.88 10.12 -13.17
N LYS A 2 -33.67 9.88 -13.72
CA LYS A 2 -32.54 9.39 -12.91
C LYS A 2 -32.15 10.49 -11.92
N LYS A 3 -32.25 10.25 -10.61
CA LYS A 3 -31.78 11.21 -9.60
C LYS A 3 -30.25 11.22 -9.62
N TYR A 4 -29.67 12.33 -10.02
CA TYR A 4 -28.23 12.56 -9.93
C TYR A 4 -27.83 12.70 -8.46
N LEU A 5 -26.85 11.90 -8.01
CA LEU A 5 -26.28 12.05 -6.68
C LEU A 5 -25.35 13.27 -6.68
N LYS A 6 -25.82 14.38 -6.10
CA LYS A 6 -25.00 15.58 -5.92
C LYS A 6 -24.27 15.50 -4.58
N LEU A 7 -22.96 15.26 -4.63
CA LEU A 7 -22.11 15.31 -3.44
C LEU A 7 -21.58 16.74 -3.23
N PRO A 8 -21.32 17.15 -1.97
CA PRO A 8 -20.63 18.41 -1.68
C PRO A 8 -19.21 18.42 -2.28
N PRO A 9 -18.57 19.58 -2.49
CA PRO A 9 -17.20 19.65 -3.00
C PRO A 9 -16.24 18.76 -2.21
N GLY A 10 -15.34 18.06 -2.90
CA GLY A 10 -14.32 17.22 -2.27
C GLY A 10 -13.10 17.99 -1.76
N ILE A 11 -12.90 19.20 -2.30
CA ILE A 11 -11.77 20.08 -1.97
C ILE A 11 -12.31 21.47 -1.71
N ASN A 12 -11.82 22.11 -0.66
CA ASN A 12 -12.06 23.51 -0.36
C ASN A 12 -10.99 24.35 -1.05
N LEU A 13 -11.35 25.00 -2.17
CA LEU A 13 -10.42 25.77 -2.99
C LEU A 13 -9.91 27.05 -2.32
N ALA A 14 -10.52 27.48 -1.22
CA ALA A 14 -10.05 28.64 -0.45
C ALA A 14 -8.85 28.30 0.46
N LYS A 15 -8.48 27.03 0.60
CA LYS A 15 -7.35 26.57 1.43
C LYS A 15 -6.20 26.05 0.57
N SER A 16 -5.00 26.55 0.86
CA SER A 16 -3.75 26.16 0.19
C SER A 16 -2.92 25.22 1.05
N ASN A 17 -3.49 24.07 1.44
CA ASN A 17 -2.86 23.08 2.31
C ASN A 17 -2.83 21.66 1.70
N ILE A 18 -2.89 21.57 0.38
CA ILE A 18 -2.67 20.34 -0.39
C ILE A 18 -1.33 20.49 -1.12
N PHE A 19 -0.40 19.56 -0.89
CA PHE A 19 0.97 19.63 -1.39
C PHE A 19 1.34 18.34 -2.13
N SER A 20 1.83 18.45 -3.35
CA SER A 20 2.43 17.32 -4.06
C SER A 20 3.86 17.12 -3.53
N VAL A 21 4.18 15.90 -3.08
CA VAL A 21 5.49 15.59 -2.49
C VAL A 21 5.96 14.19 -2.89
N ASN A 22 7.27 13.98 -2.86
CA ASN A 22 7.84 12.65 -2.89
C ASN A 22 8.00 12.10 -1.46
N LEU A 23 7.60 10.84 -1.26
CA LEU A 23 7.90 10.14 -0.01
C LEU A 23 9.41 9.90 0.13
N PRO A 24 9.95 9.76 1.35
CA PRO A 24 11.39 9.63 1.60
C PRO A 24 11.93 8.23 1.25
N TYR A 25 11.69 7.76 0.04
CA TYR A 25 12.19 6.47 -0.47
C TYR A 25 13.71 6.42 -0.57
N TYR A 26 14.40 7.56 -0.60
CA TYR A 26 15.85 7.65 -0.48
C TYR A 26 16.39 7.01 0.81
N LEU A 27 15.56 6.91 1.85
CA LEU A 27 15.91 6.23 3.10
C LEU A 27 15.86 4.69 3.01
N LEU A 28 15.49 4.12 1.86
CA LEU A 28 15.66 2.69 1.59
C LEU A 28 17.14 2.30 1.53
N SER A 29 17.98 3.15 0.92
CA SER A 29 19.42 2.91 0.76
C SER A 29 20.30 3.47 1.90
N GLN A 30 19.74 4.31 2.79
CA GLN A 30 20.49 5.01 3.86
C GLN A 30 20.20 4.49 5.29
N GLY A 31 19.65 3.29 5.45
CA GLY A 31 19.32 2.73 6.78
C GLY A 31 20.55 2.62 7.70
N ALA A 32 20.37 2.98 8.99
CA ALA A 32 21.44 3.08 10.01
C ALA A 32 22.44 1.90 9.99
N GLY A 33 23.71 2.22 9.74
CA GLY A 33 24.85 1.30 9.89
C GLY A 33 25.20 0.45 8.66
N ARG A 34 24.92 0.91 7.44
CA ARG A 34 25.06 0.08 6.22
C ARG A 34 26.24 0.50 5.34
N SER A 35 27.10 -0.47 5.04
CA SER A 35 28.17 -0.39 4.06
C SER A 35 27.60 -0.52 2.65
N LEU A 36 28.09 0.26 1.69
CA LEU A 36 27.82 0.10 0.25
C LEU A 36 28.39 -1.21 -0.33
N ALA A 37 29.11 -2.01 0.48
CA ALA A 37 29.57 -3.32 0.08
C ALA A 37 28.38 -4.29 -0.01
N LYS A 38 27.98 -4.62 -1.24
CA LYS A 38 27.07 -5.74 -1.51
C LYS A 38 27.63 -7.01 -0.86
N GLU A 39 26.76 -7.83 -0.27
CA GLU A 39 27.15 -9.12 0.29
C GLU A 39 27.90 -9.98 -0.75
N ASN A 40 28.75 -10.89 -0.29
CA ASN A 40 29.58 -11.75 -1.17
C ASN A 40 28.79 -12.60 -2.18
N LYS A 41 27.45 -12.63 -2.10
CA LYS A 41 26.56 -13.25 -3.09
C LYS A 41 25.17 -12.57 -3.08
N PRO A 42 24.92 -11.55 -3.91
CA PRO A 42 23.64 -10.86 -3.89
C PRO A 42 22.50 -11.72 -4.46
N TRP A 43 21.27 -11.35 -4.14
CA TRP A 43 20.06 -12.14 -4.36
C TRP A 43 19.36 -11.78 -5.67
N ILE A 44 18.89 -12.81 -6.37
CA ILE A 44 17.93 -12.71 -7.46
C ILE A 44 16.61 -13.30 -6.97
N VAL A 45 15.57 -12.48 -6.91
CA VAL A 45 14.28 -12.90 -6.32
C VAL A 45 13.23 -13.08 -7.41
N PHE A 46 12.74 -14.30 -7.58
CA PHE A 46 11.59 -14.60 -8.42
C PHE A 46 10.30 -14.62 -7.58
N TRP A 47 9.33 -13.77 -7.92
CA TRP A 47 8.01 -13.74 -7.28
C TRP A 47 7.03 -14.64 -8.02
N GLY A 48 6.52 -15.65 -7.32
CA GLY A 48 5.46 -16.52 -7.80
C GLY A 48 4.12 -15.79 -7.95
N VAL A 49 3.22 -16.39 -8.72
CA VAL A 49 1.86 -15.88 -8.96
C VAL A 49 0.84 -16.92 -8.51
N PRO A 50 -0.34 -16.53 -8.02
CA PRO A 50 -1.25 -17.49 -7.41
C PRO A 50 -1.86 -18.46 -8.44
N PHE A 51 -1.68 -19.77 -8.22
CA PHE A 51 -2.34 -20.87 -8.93
C PHE A 51 -3.63 -21.30 -8.23
N LYS A 52 -4.04 -20.61 -7.17
CA LYS A 52 -5.31 -20.92 -6.50
C LYS A 52 -6.56 -20.68 -7.39
N ASN A 53 -6.43 -19.92 -8.48
CA ASN A 53 -7.53 -19.52 -9.37
C ASN A 53 -7.36 -20.04 -10.81
N LEU A 54 -6.75 -21.23 -10.98
CA LEU A 54 -6.27 -21.72 -12.28
C LEU A 54 -7.26 -21.59 -13.46
N PRO A 55 -8.56 -21.94 -13.35
CA PRO A 55 -9.48 -21.82 -14.49
C PRO A 55 -10.02 -20.40 -14.73
N MET A 56 -9.90 -19.49 -13.76
CA MET A 56 -10.34 -18.10 -13.91
C MET A 56 -9.25 -17.19 -14.49
N VAL A 57 -7.98 -17.58 -14.31
CA VAL A 57 -6.82 -16.79 -14.69
C VAL A 57 -6.19 -17.29 -15.98
N TYR A 58 -6.05 -18.60 -16.14
CA TYR A 58 -5.32 -19.21 -17.24
C TYR A 58 -6.27 -19.90 -18.22
N ALA A 59 -6.05 -19.64 -19.51
CA ALA A 59 -6.69 -20.37 -20.59
C ALA A 59 -5.97 -21.72 -20.86
N ASP A 60 -4.67 -21.78 -20.58
CA ASP A 60 -3.84 -22.97 -20.71
C ASP A 60 -2.85 -23.05 -19.54
N VAL A 61 -3.17 -23.90 -18.56
CA VAL A 61 -2.34 -24.09 -17.36
C VAL A 61 -1.03 -24.81 -17.67
N ALA A 62 -1.05 -25.80 -18.57
CA ALA A 62 0.13 -26.59 -18.89
C ALA A 62 1.14 -25.74 -19.67
N GLY A 63 0.66 -24.97 -20.64
CA GLY A 63 1.47 -23.99 -21.37
C GLY A 63 2.05 -22.93 -20.44
N PHE A 64 1.24 -22.40 -19.51
CA PHE A 64 1.72 -21.46 -18.49
C PHE A 64 2.87 -22.03 -17.65
N VAL A 65 2.72 -23.25 -17.13
CA VAL A 65 3.73 -23.93 -16.31
C VAL A 65 5.00 -24.19 -17.11
N SER A 66 4.85 -24.72 -18.33
CA SER A 66 5.98 -24.98 -19.23
C SER A 66 6.77 -23.70 -19.51
N GLN A 67 6.08 -22.60 -19.85
CA GLN A 67 6.72 -21.32 -20.12
C GLN A 67 7.37 -20.72 -18.87
N THR A 68 6.74 -20.87 -17.69
CA THR A 68 7.31 -20.41 -16.43
C THR A 68 8.61 -21.15 -16.11
N ASN A 69 8.68 -22.46 -16.35
CA ASN A 69 9.91 -23.23 -16.17
C ASN A 69 11.03 -22.75 -17.09
N LEU A 70 10.73 -22.40 -18.35
CA LEU A 70 11.72 -21.78 -19.25
C LEU A 70 12.23 -20.44 -18.70
N CYS A 71 11.37 -19.64 -18.07
CA CYS A 71 11.78 -18.39 -17.41
C CYS A 71 12.66 -18.64 -16.17
N LEU A 72 12.43 -19.74 -15.44
CA LEU A 72 13.27 -20.13 -14.30
C LEU A 72 14.64 -20.66 -14.76
N ASP A 73 14.67 -21.47 -15.82
CA ASP A 73 15.90 -21.96 -16.46
C ASP A 73 16.77 -20.82 -16.98
N TYR A 74 16.13 -19.83 -17.61
CA TYR A 74 16.76 -18.58 -18.00
C TYR A 74 17.51 -17.92 -16.84
N LEU A 75 16.88 -17.82 -15.67
CA LEU A 75 17.55 -17.23 -14.50
C LEU A 75 18.71 -18.08 -13.97
N ARG A 76 18.57 -19.41 -13.98
CA ARG A 76 19.67 -20.31 -13.59
C ARG A 76 20.90 -20.13 -14.49
N ARG A 77 20.67 -19.95 -15.81
CA ARG A 77 21.72 -19.75 -16.80
C ARG A 77 22.39 -18.38 -16.64
N GLU A 78 21.62 -17.30 -16.66
CA GLU A 78 22.14 -15.92 -16.68
C GLU A 78 22.67 -15.44 -15.31
N TYR A 79 22.24 -16.08 -14.22
CA TYR A 79 22.52 -15.65 -12.85
C TYR A 79 23.14 -16.75 -11.97
N SER A 80 23.92 -17.67 -12.55
CA SER A 80 24.60 -18.77 -11.85
C SER A 80 25.53 -18.36 -10.69
N GLY A 81 26.01 -17.11 -10.68
CA GLY A 81 26.81 -16.53 -9.60
C GLY A 81 26.01 -15.95 -8.41
N TYR A 82 24.68 -15.90 -8.51
CA TYR A 82 23.80 -15.25 -7.53
C TYR A 82 23.09 -16.27 -6.63
N GLU A 83 22.53 -15.80 -5.51
CA GLU A 83 21.59 -16.62 -4.73
C GLU A 83 20.20 -16.48 -5.34
N LEU A 84 19.70 -17.58 -5.93
CA LEU A 84 18.38 -17.60 -6.56
C LEU A 84 17.33 -17.90 -5.51
N LEU A 85 16.42 -16.97 -5.29
CA LEU A 85 15.35 -17.07 -4.31
C LEU A 85 14.00 -17.14 -5.02
N TYR A 86 13.16 -18.07 -4.60
CA TYR A 86 11.78 -18.15 -5.07
C TYR A 86 10.84 -17.75 -3.93
N LYS A 87 10.07 -16.68 -4.12
CA LYS A 87 9.07 -16.21 -3.16
C LYS A 87 7.65 -16.50 -3.67
N PRO A 88 6.96 -17.52 -3.15
CA PRO A 88 5.60 -17.85 -3.53
C PRO A 88 4.62 -16.71 -3.18
N HIS A 89 3.51 -16.65 -3.91
CA HIS A 89 2.42 -15.76 -3.54
C HIS A 89 1.84 -16.14 -2.15
N PRO A 90 1.47 -15.20 -1.26
CA PRO A 90 0.99 -15.55 0.10
C PRO A 90 -0.27 -16.44 0.15
N ASN A 91 -1.07 -16.41 -0.93
CA ASN A 91 -2.27 -17.25 -1.11
C ASN A 91 -2.00 -18.51 -1.95
N GLU A 92 -0.75 -18.83 -2.23
CA GLU A 92 -0.36 -19.99 -3.01
C GLU A 92 -0.58 -21.30 -2.24
N THR A 93 -1.01 -22.35 -2.95
CA THR A 93 -1.33 -23.65 -2.38
C THR A 93 -0.79 -24.85 -3.17
N GLY A 94 -0.23 -24.67 -4.37
CA GLY A 94 0.21 -25.77 -5.25
C GLY A 94 1.24 -25.45 -6.33
N GLU A 95 1.51 -24.17 -6.67
CA GLU A 95 2.47 -23.74 -7.70
C GLU A 95 3.84 -24.42 -7.55
N GLN A 96 4.35 -24.54 -6.32
CA GLN A 96 5.64 -25.17 -6.04
C GLN A 96 5.74 -26.64 -6.47
N THR A 97 4.61 -27.34 -6.62
CA THR A 97 4.59 -28.75 -7.06
C THR A 97 4.58 -28.91 -8.58
N MET A 98 4.33 -27.82 -9.31
CA MET A 98 4.23 -27.80 -10.77
C MET A 98 5.46 -27.18 -11.43
N LEU A 99 6.16 -26.30 -10.72
CA LEU A 99 7.36 -25.64 -11.22
C LEU A 99 8.62 -26.43 -10.87
N ASP A 100 9.59 -26.40 -11.78
CA ASP A 100 10.95 -26.82 -11.47
C ASP A 100 11.63 -25.69 -10.69
N LEU A 101 11.76 -25.88 -9.38
CA LEU A 101 12.43 -24.95 -8.46
C LEU A 101 13.83 -25.39 -8.05
N THR A 102 14.41 -26.38 -8.75
CA THR A 102 15.79 -26.84 -8.52
C THR A 102 16.79 -25.68 -8.55
N GLY A 103 17.66 -25.58 -7.56
CA GLY A 103 18.64 -24.49 -7.46
C GLY A 103 18.08 -23.15 -6.95
N PHE A 104 16.78 -23.06 -6.67
CA PHE A 104 16.19 -21.93 -5.93
C PHE A 104 16.02 -22.25 -4.45
N THR A 105 16.35 -21.30 -3.58
CA THR A 105 15.93 -21.33 -2.18
C THR A 105 14.49 -20.83 -2.09
N ILE A 106 13.58 -21.69 -1.62
CA ILE A 106 12.16 -21.34 -1.48
C ILE A 106 11.94 -20.60 -0.17
N LEU A 107 11.42 -19.38 -0.28
CA LEU A 107 11.11 -18.52 0.86
C LEU A 107 9.73 -18.86 1.44
N SER A 108 9.67 -19.14 2.73
CA SER A 108 8.43 -19.50 3.44
C SER A 108 7.68 -18.27 4.02
N GLN A 109 8.31 -17.10 4.01
CA GLN A 109 7.74 -15.88 4.59
C GLN A 109 6.52 -15.40 3.79
N LYS A 110 5.37 -15.28 4.47
CA LYS A 110 4.09 -14.84 3.88
C LYS A 110 3.88 -13.33 3.90
N GLU A 111 4.84 -12.58 4.42
CA GLU A 111 4.77 -11.12 4.49
C GLU A 111 4.59 -10.49 3.10
N VAL A 112 4.02 -9.28 3.10
CA VAL A 112 3.82 -8.49 1.88
C VAL A 112 5.15 -8.11 1.23
N SER A 113 5.15 -7.99 -0.09
CA SER A 113 6.34 -7.71 -0.90
C SER A 113 7.08 -6.44 -0.46
N GLU A 114 6.34 -5.38 -0.16
CA GLU A 114 6.89 -4.08 0.22
C GLU A 114 7.79 -4.20 1.47
N PHE A 115 7.34 -4.96 2.46
CA PHE A 115 8.05 -5.14 3.73
C PHE A 115 9.22 -6.12 3.60
N PHE A 116 9.05 -7.17 2.79
CA PHE A 116 10.16 -8.06 2.43
C PHE A 116 11.29 -7.27 1.75
N ILE A 117 10.96 -6.44 0.76
CA ILE A 117 11.94 -5.61 0.05
C ILE A 117 12.61 -4.63 1.01
N LEU A 118 11.85 -3.95 1.88
CA LEU A 118 12.43 -3.03 2.87
C LEU A 118 13.50 -3.69 3.75
N LYS A 119 13.26 -4.92 4.23
CA LYS A 119 14.19 -5.63 5.11
C LYS A 119 15.44 -6.12 4.39
N ASN A 120 15.30 -6.48 3.11
CA ASN A 120 16.33 -7.16 2.33
C ASN A 120 16.89 -6.30 1.18
N PHE A 121 16.60 -5.00 1.17
CA PHE A 121 16.89 -4.11 0.04
C PHE A 121 18.33 -4.23 -0.47
N ASP A 122 19.30 -4.19 0.45
CA ASP A 122 20.73 -4.23 0.09
C ASP A 122 21.23 -5.60 -0.36
N LYS A 123 20.45 -6.66 -0.10
CA LYS A 123 20.76 -8.02 -0.54
C LYS A 123 20.22 -8.27 -1.95
N ILE A 124 19.12 -7.62 -2.31
CA ILE A 124 18.43 -7.85 -3.59
C ILE A 124 19.18 -7.11 -4.69
N GLN A 125 19.77 -7.86 -5.63
CA GLN A 125 20.30 -7.29 -6.86
C GLN A 125 19.17 -6.99 -7.84
N GLN A 126 18.29 -7.96 -8.06
CA GLN A 126 17.28 -7.89 -9.11
C GLN A 126 16.08 -8.76 -8.78
N VAL A 127 14.94 -8.34 -9.31
CA VAL A 127 13.64 -8.97 -9.10
C VAL A 127 13.05 -9.46 -10.41
N PHE A 128 12.44 -10.65 -10.40
CA PHE A 128 11.76 -11.23 -11.54
C PHE A 128 10.37 -11.74 -11.16
N SER A 129 9.48 -11.84 -12.13
CA SER A 129 8.22 -12.56 -11.99
C SER A 129 7.65 -12.89 -13.36
N THR A 130 6.71 -13.81 -13.47
CA THR A 130 5.88 -13.91 -14.69
C THR A 130 5.11 -12.62 -14.93
N TYR A 131 4.37 -12.13 -13.92
CA TYR A 131 3.61 -10.87 -13.99
C TYR A 131 3.11 -10.37 -12.62
N SER A 132 3.83 -10.66 -11.52
CA SER A 132 3.44 -10.21 -10.18
C SER A 132 3.61 -8.70 -9.98
N SER A 133 2.65 -8.07 -9.30
CA SER A 133 2.74 -6.65 -8.91
C SER A 133 3.89 -6.36 -7.94
N ALA A 134 4.44 -7.40 -7.29
CA ALA A 134 5.63 -7.28 -6.45
C ALA A 134 6.87 -6.79 -7.25
N ALA A 135 6.98 -7.16 -8.53
CA ALA A 135 8.04 -6.67 -9.40
C ALA A 135 7.89 -5.16 -9.69
N MET A 136 6.66 -4.69 -9.91
CA MET A 136 6.39 -3.26 -10.05
C MET A 136 6.70 -2.50 -8.75
N THR A 137 6.40 -3.08 -7.58
CA THR A 137 6.79 -2.51 -6.29
C THR A 137 8.31 -2.39 -6.16
N ALA A 138 9.07 -3.42 -6.55
CA ALA A 138 10.53 -3.39 -6.55
C ALA A 138 11.08 -2.28 -7.47
N TYR A 139 10.55 -2.18 -8.69
CA TYR A 139 10.88 -1.11 -9.62
C TYR A 139 10.63 0.29 -9.02
N LYS A 140 9.46 0.49 -8.40
CA LYS A 140 9.12 1.75 -7.72
C LYS A 140 10.01 2.06 -6.52
N PHE A 141 10.63 1.05 -5.93
CA PHE A 141 11.63 1.19 -4.88
C PHE A 141 13.06 1.30 -5.42
N GLY A 142 13.23 1.47 -6.74
CA GLY A 142 14.53 1.70 -7.36
C GLY A 142 15.40 0.45 -7.49
N LEU A 143 14.81 -0.73 -7.32
CA LEU A 143 15.47 -1.99 -7.66
C LEU A 143 15.28 -2.32 -9.13
N GLU A 144 16.25 -3.01 -9.70
CA GLU A 144 16.14 -3.64 -11.01
C GLU A 144 15.08 -4.74 -10.96
N ALA A 145 14.11 -4.69 -11.87
CA ALA A 145 12.95 -5.55 -11.82
C ALA A 145 12.36 -5.81 -13.20
N HIS A 146 12.06 -7.07 -13.50
CA HIS A 146 11.50 -7.47 -14.80
C HIS A 146 10.33 -8.43 -14.66
N ILE A 147 9.46 -8.44 -15.66
CA ILE A 147 8.42 -9.45 -15.80
C ILE A 147 8.46 -10.15 -17.16
N PHE A 148 8.09 -11.43 -17.17
CA PHE A 148 7.97 -12.24 -18.38
C PHE A 148 6.56 -12.20 -19.00
N LEU A 149 5.79 -11.13 -18.75
CA LEU A 149 4.40 -11.02 -19.18
C LEU A 149 4.23 -11.27 -20.69
N PRO A 150 5.06 -10.73 -21.62
CA PRO A 150 4.90 -11.00 -23.04
C PRO A 150 4.97 -12.49 -23.41
N LEU A 151 5.81 -13.26 -22.72
CA LEU A 151 5.94 -14.71 -22.93
C LEU A 151 4.75 -15.49 -22.36
N ILE A 152 4.15 -14.96 -21.29
CA ILE A 152 3.12 -15.63 -20.50
C ILE A 152 1.70 -15.27 -20.96
N GLU A 153 1.52 -14.10 -21.56
CA GLU A 153 0.24 -13.55 -21.98
C GLU A 153 -0.63 -14.50 -22.84
N PRO A 154 -0.07 -15.27 -23.80
CA PRO A 154 -0.85 -16.21 -24.61
C PRO A 154 -1.60 -17.28 -23.79
N PHE A 155 -1.14 -17.59 -22.58
CA PHE A 155 -1.72 -18.61 -21.71
C PHE A 155 -2.77 -18.05 -20.73
N LEU A 156 -2.94 -16.73 -20.68
CA LEU A 156 -3.94 -16.06 -19.84
C LEU A 156 -5.31 -16.00 -20.54
N THR A 157 -6.39 -15.90 -19.77
CA THR A 157 -7.71 -15.58 -20.34
C THR A 157 -7.73 -14.15 -20.90
N LYS A 158 -8.53 -13.88 -21.94
CA LYS A 158 -8.60 -12.54 -22.57
C LYS A 158 -8.82 -11.40 -21.57
N ALA A 159 -9.71 -11.59 -20.60
CA ALA A 159 -9.96 -10.61 -19.55
C ALA A 159 -8.72 -10.30 -18.70
N ASN A 160 -7.88 -11.30 -18.42
CA ASN A 160 -6.61 -11.09 -17.72
C ASN A 160 -5.54 -10.47 -18.61
N GLN A 161 -5.51 -10.77 -19.91
CA GLN A 161 -4.61 -10.10 -20.85
C GLN A 161 -4.90 -8.59 -20.86
N GLU A 162 -6.15 -8.21 -21.08
CA GLU A 162 -6.60 -6.81 -21.08
C GLU A 162 -6.31 -6.12 -19.74
N GLY A 163 -6.62 -6.78 -18.63
CA GLY A 163 -6.34 -6.27 -17.28
C GLY A 163 -4.85 -6.05 -17.01
N ASN A 164 -3.98 -6.99 -17.38
CA ASN A 164 -2.54 -6.86 -17.18
C ASN A 164 -1.92 -5.79 -18.08
N ARG A 165 -2.33 -5.70 -19.36
CA ARG A 165 -1.88 -4.64 -20.27
C ARG A 165 -2.19 -3.26 -19.69
N GLU A 166 -3.41 -3.05 -19.24
CA GLU A 166 -3.83 -1.78 -18.62
C GLU A 166 -3.05 -1.51 -17.33
N TYR A 167 -2.86 -2.52 -16.49
CA TYR A 167 -2.15 -2.39 -15.21
C TYR A 167 -0.67 -2.02 -15.37
N TYR A 168 0.00 -2.57 -16.39
CA TYR A 168 1.44 -2.35 -16.62
C TYR A 168 1.76 -1.31 -17.69
N LYS A 169 0.77 -0.68 -18.34
CA LYS A 169 0.95 0.22 -19.50
C LYS A 169 1.91 1.40 -19.32
N ARG A 170 2.20 1.80 -18.07
CA ARG A 170 3.06 2.94 -17.75
C ARG A 170 4.50 2.52 -17.42
N LEU A 171 4.82 1.23 -17.48
CA LEU A 171 6.17 0.73 -17.24
C LEU A 171 7.01 0.80 -18.52
N PRO A 172 8.32 1.02 -18.39
CA PRO A 172 9.22 1.10 -19.54
C PRO A 172 9.38 -0.26 -20.22
N ASN A 173 9.77 -0.30 -21.49
CA ASN A 173 9.86 -1.55 -22.26
C ASN A 173 10.89 -2.52 -21.67
N GLU A 174 11.96 -1.99 -21.08
CA GLU A 174 13.02 -2.72 -20.39
C GLU A 174 12.48 -3.47 -19.15
N PHE A 175 11.28 -3.15 -18.67
CA PHE A 175 10.57 -3.91 -17.63
C PHE A 175 10.06 -5.27 -18.11
N PHE A 176 9.93 -5.47 -19.42
CA PHE A 176 9.33 -6.67 -20.00
C PHE A 176 10.39 -7.52 -20.72
N ILE A 177 10.48 -8.78 -20.32
CA ILE A 177 11.30 -9.77 -21.02
C ILE A 177 10.40 -10.53 -21.99
N SER A 178 10.74 -10.42 -23.28
CA SER A 178 10.03 -11.08 -24.38
C SER A 178 10.91 -12.08 -25.13
N ASP A 179 12.18 -12.17 -24.77
CA ASP A 179 13.17 -13.04 -25.37
C ASP A 179 14.06 -13.62 -24.27
N LEU A 180 14.24 -14.95 -24.29
CA LEU A 180 15.05 -15.68 -23.31
C LEU A 180 16.48 -15.91 -23.80
N ASP A 181 16.87 -15.43 -24.98
CA ASP A 181 18.24 -15.58 -25.50
C ASP A 181 19.18 -14.43 -25.08
N HIS A 182 18.62 -13.35 -24.56
CA HIS A 182 19.36 -12.15 -24.18
C HIS A 182 19.14 -11.78 -22.71
N LYS A 183 20.15 -11.19 -22.09
CA LYS A 183 20.05 -10.61 -20.73
C LYS A 183 19.19 -9.34 -20.78
N PRO A 184 18.30 -9.05 -19.82
CA PRO A 184 17.56 -7.80 -19.82
C PRO A 184 18.52 -6.62 -19.67
N GLU A 185 18.16 -5.52 -20.33
CA GLU A 185 18.77 -4.22 -20.07
C GLU A 185 18.44 -3.77 -18.64
N PRO A 186 19.40 -3.16 -17.91
CA PRO A 186 19.12 -2.64 -16.58
C PRO A 186 17.97 -1.64 -16.61
N ASN A 187 17.04 -1.81 -15.68
CA ASN A 187 16.00 -0.82 -15.44
C ASN A 187 16.01 -0.43 -13.96
N TYR A 188 15.75 0.83 -13.66
CA TYR A 188 15.50 1.25 -12.29
C TYR A 188 14.77 2.57 -12.32
N LEU A 189 13.83 2.75 -11.39
CA LEU A 189 13.28 4.06 -11.15
C LEU A 189 14.31 4.89 -10.40
N THR A 190 14.71 6.03 -10.96
CA THR A 190 15.58 6.97 -10.26
C THR A 190 14.86 7.53 -9.03
N ILE A 191 15.28 7.07 -7.84
CA ILE A 191 14.82 7.64 -6.58
C ILE A 191 15.66 8.88 -6.27
N PRO A 192 15.05 10.00 -5.83
CA PRO A 192 15.80 11.15 -5.35
C PRO A 192 16.81 10.73 -4.28
N THR A 193 18.00 11.34 -4.26
CA THR A 193 19.02 11.06 -3.23
C THR A 193 18.87 11.94 -1.98
N MET A 194 18.02 12.97 -2.09
CA MET A 194 17.77 13.98 -1.08
C MET A 194 16.28 14.00 -0.71
N PRO A 195 15.92 14.45 0.51
CA PRO A 195 14.53 14.64 0.88
C PRO A 195 13.82 15.62 -0.05
N ASP A 196 12.53 15.42 -0.23
CA ASP A 196 11.67 16.38 -0.90
C ASP A 196 11.69 17.72 -0.11
N PRO A 197 12.10 18.84 -0.73
CA PRO A 197 12.33 20.08 -0.01
C PRO A 197 11.04 20.69 0.56
N LEU A 198 9.90 20.46 -0.09
CA LEU A 198 8.60 20.95 0.38
C LEU A 198 8.12 20.11 1.57
N LEU A 199 8.22 18.78 1.48
CA LEU A 199 7.90 17.91 2.61
C LEU A 199 8.82 18.21 3.81
N GLN A 200 10.12 18.37 3.57
CA GLN A 200 11.10 18.64 4.63
C GLN A 200 10.81 19.97 5.34
N SER A 201 10.67 21.06 4.58
CA SER A 201 10.44 22.39 5.15
C SER A 201 9.10 22.44 5.91
N ASN A 202 8.03 21.89 5.34
CA ASN A 202 6.73 21.85 6.00
C ASN A 202 6.76 20.99 7.27
N LEU A 203 7.41 19.81 7.26
CA LEU A 203 7.53 18.99 8.47
C LEU A 203 8.39 19.65 9.54
N ILE A 204 9.51 20.29 9.19
CA ILE A 204 10.31 21.07 10.15
C ILE A 204 9.44 22.14 10.80
N GLN A 205 8.67 22.90 10.02
CA GLN A 205 7.79 23.94 10.54
C GLN A 205 6.65 23.36 11.40
N LEU A 206 6.04 22.25 10.97
CA LEU A 206 4.97 21.57 11.69
C LEU A 206 5.44 21.01 13.03
N LEU A 207 6.66 20.52 13.07
CA LEU A 207 7.26 19.91 14.24
C LEU A 207 8.05 20.94 15.08
N ALA A 208 8.19 22.18 14.60
CA ALA A 208 8.88 23.25 15.30
C ALA A 208 8.26 23.50 16.68
N GLY A 209 9.11 23.54 17.71
CA GLY A 209 8.67 23.69 19.10
C GLY A 209 8.11 22.42 19.74
N GLN A 210 8.02 21.30 19.01
CA GLN A 210 7.75 20.01 19.62
C GLN A 210 9.03 19.38 20.15
N SER A 211 9.29 19.52 21.45
CA SER A 211 10.39 18.83 22.13
C SER A 211 10.00 17.46 22.68
N SER A 212 8.70 17.19 22.79
CA SER A 212 8.12 15.95 23.33
C SER A 212 6.76 15.66 22.70
N GLY A 213 6.40 14.36 22.65
CA GLY A 213 5.16 13.89 22.05
C GLY A 213 5.40 12.67 21.15
N THR A 214 4.31 12.15 20.58
CA THR A 214 4.33 11.02 19.66
C THR A 214 3.75 11.44 18.31
N VAL A 215 4.44 11.10 17.23
CA VAL A 215 3.89 11.12 15.88
C VAL A 215 3.27 9.75 15.60
N TRP A 216 1.95 9.68 15.62
CA TRP A 216 1.19 8.46 15.39
C TRP A 216 0.86 8.29 13.90
N PHE A 217 1.32 7.20 13.32
CA PHE A 217 0.97 6.77 11.99
C PHE A 217 -0.22 5.82 12.03
N ILE A 218 -1.26 6.09 11.25
CA ILE A 218 -2.47 5.26 11.19
C ILE A 218 -2.46 4.45 9.90
N LEU A 219 -2.45 3.12 10.04
CA LEU A 219 -2.28 2.20 8.92
C LEU A 219 -3.23 1.00 9.03
N GLY A 220 -3.94 0.68 7.95
CA GLY A 220 -4.84 -0.46 7.88
C GLY A 220 -4.40 -1.52 6.89
N ASP A 221 -3.87 -1.16 5.72
CA ASP A 221 -3.27 -2.14 4.82
C ASP A 221 -1.74 -2.18 4.99
N PRO A 222 -1.13 -3.35 5.32
CA PRO A 222 0.32 -3.47 5.43
C PRO A 222 1.07 -3.19 4.11
N GLY A 223 0.40 -3.13 2.95
CA GLY A 223 1.02 -2.71 1.69
C GLY A 223 1.52 -1.26 1.67
N SER A 224 1.12 -0.42 2.63
CA SER A 224 1.70 0.93 2.81
C SER A 224 2.66 1.01 4.00
N LEU A 225 3.00 -0.12 4.64
CA LEU A 225 3.87 -0.16 5.81
C LEU A 225 5.26 0.39 5.51
N THR A 226 5.83 0.08 4.34
CA THR A 226 7.14 0.61 3.96
C THR A 226 7.15 2.13 3.91
N SER A 227 6.14 2.74 3.28
CA SER A 227 5.97 4.20 3.27
C SER A 227 5.90 4.78 4.69
N VAL A 228 5.15 4.14 5.59
CA VAL A 228 5.04 4.56 6.99
C VAL A 228 6.37 4.46 7.74
N ILE A 229 7.10 3.36 7.59
CA ILE A 229 8.41 3.18 8.25
C ILE A 229 9.40 4.24 7.76
N LEU A 230 9.42 4.54 6.46
CA LEU A 230 10.32 5.55 5.90
C LEU A 230 9.94 6.96 6.38
N LEU A 231 8.65 7.28 6.45
CA LEU A 231 8.19 8.53 7.05
C LEU A 231 8.56 8.63 8.55
N ALA A 232 8.42 7.55 9.30
CA ALA A 232 8.82 7.50 10.72
C ALA A 232 10.33 7.74 10.88
N ARG A 233 11.15 7.09 10.05
CA ARG A 233 12.61 7.36 10.00
C ARG A 233 12.91 8.80 9.63
N PHE A 234 12.19 9.36 8.65
CA PHE A 234 12.38 10.73 8.25
C PHE A 234 12.04 11.70 9.38
N VAL A 235 10.90 11.51 10.07
CA VAL A 235 10.54 12.29 11.27
C VAL A 235 11.64 12.21 12.34
N LYS A 236 12.15 11.01 12.65
CA LYS A 236 13.26 10.82 13.59
C LYS A 236 14.55 11.51 13.14
N SER A 237 14.82 11.56 11.83
CA SER A 237 15.98 12.28 11.29
C SER A 237 15.88 13.80 11.43
N LEU A 238 14.65 14.34 11.43
CA LEU A 238 14.39 15.77 11.62
C LEU A 238 14.38 16.14 13.11
N ILE A 239 13.71 15.35 13.95
CA ILE A 239 13.60 15.58 15.40
C ILE A 239 13.76 14.25 16.16
N PRO A 240 14.99 13.89 16.57
CA PRO A 240 15.27 12.61 17.22
C PRO A 240 14.53 12.37 18.54
N SER A 241 14.15 13.43 19.25
CA SER A 241 13.48 13.34 20.57
C SER A 241 12.00 12.96 20.48
N LEU A 242 11.36 13.09 19.31
CA LEU A 242 9.96 12.72 19.16
C LEU A 242 9.80 11.20 19.09
N ALA A 243 8.81 10.67 19.81
CA ALA A 243 8.45 9.27 19.67
C ALA A 243 7.70 9.03 18.35
N THR A 244 7.88 7.86 17.74
CA THR A 244 7.07 7.41 16.61
C THR A 244 6.18 6.27 17.05
N GLY A 245 4.89 6.36 16.73
CA GLY A 245 3.90 5.35 17.08
C GLY A 245 3.19 4.81 15.85
N LEU A 246 2.81 3.53 15.86
CA LEU A 246 1.99 2.91 14.83
C LEU A 246 0.63 2.51 15.40
N ILE A 247 -0.45 2.96 14.77
CA ILE A 247 -1.81 2.51 15.04
C ILE A 247 -2.26 1.62 13.89
N ILE A 248 -2.41 0.32 14.19
CA ILE A 248 -2.81 -0.71 13.24
C ILE A 248 -4.32 -0.90 13.29
N GLU A 249 -5.01 -0.65 12.17
CA GLU A 249 -6.33 -1.22 11.92
C GLU A 249 -6.14 -2.63 11.33
N LYS A 250 -6.50 -3.68 12.09
CA LYS A 250 -6.19 -5.09 11.77
C LYS A 250 -7.01 -5.62 10.59
N HIS A 251 -6.66 -5.20 9.39
CA HIS A 251 -7.05 -5.79 8.11
C HIS A 251 -6.65 -7.27 8.02
N HIS A 252 -7.34 -8.05 7.18
CA HIS A 252 -7.06 -9.49 7.05
C HIS A 252 -5.63 -9.78 6.58
N ARG A 253 -5.01 -8.87 5.81
CA ARG A 253 -3.61 -9.01 5.35
C ARG A 253 -2.59 -8.95 6.49
N TRP A 254 -2.91 -8.30 7.61
CA TRP A 254 -2.03 -8.31 8.80
C TRP A 254 -1.87 -9.69 9.41
N LYS A 255 -2.75 -10.66 9.10
CA LYS A 255 -2.57 -12.05 9.55
C LYS A 255 -1.33 -12.72 8.98
N MET A 256 -0.80 -12.20 7.86
CA MET A 256 0.39 -12.73 7.21
C MET A 256 1.69 -12.02 7.63
N MET A 257 1.56 -10.97 8.47
CA MET A 257 2.69 -10.17 8.91
C MET A 257 3.19 -10.68 10.26
N ASP A 258 4.52 -10.69 10.42
CA ASP A 258 5.17 -10.84 11.72
C ASP A 258 5.12 -9.48 12.44
N LEU A 259 4.22 -9.35 13.41
CA LEU A 259 4.03 -8.08 14.13
C LEU A 259 5.24 -7.73 14.99
N ASP A 260 5.96 -8.71 15.54
CA ASP A 260 7.15 -8.47 16.37
C ASP A 260 8.27 -7.86 15.52
N ALA A 261 8.38 -8.26 14.24
CA ALA A 261 9.28 -7.63 13.29
C ALA A 261 8.86 -6.19 12.94
N VAL A 262 7.56 -5.90 12.90
CA VAL A 262 7.03 -4.55 12.60
C VAL A 262 7.22 -3.60 13.78
N GLU A 263 7.00 -4.06 15.00
CA GLU A 263 7.10 -3.23 16.22
C GLU A 263 8.51 -2.66 16.42
N LYS A 264 9.56 -3.33 15.93
CA LYS A 264 10.95 -2.84 15.97
C LYS A 264 11.18 -1.51 15.25
N PHE A 265 10.26 -1.05 14.40
CA PHE A 265 10.39 0.21 13.67
C PHE A 265 9.72 1.40 14.37
N PHE A 266 9.02 1.18 15.48
CA PHE A 266 8.25 2.20 16.18
C PHE A 266 8.51 2.13 17.69
N ASP A 267 8.44 3.26 18.38
CA ASP A 267 8.58 3.30 19.84
C ASP A 267 7.32 2.76 20.53
N ARG A 268 6.17 2.81 19.84
CA ARG A 268 4.86 2.42 20.37
C ARG A 268 3.99 1.81 19.28
N THR A 269 3.20 0.80 19.64
CA THR A 269 2.21 0.20 18.74
C THR A 269 0.87 0.04 19.44
N LEU A 270 -0.22 0.41 18.75
CA LEU A 270 -1.60 0.19 19.17
C LEU A 270 -2.33 -0.59 18.09
N ILE A 271 -3.12 -1.60 18.47
CA ILE A 271 -3.79 -2.47 17.50
C ILE A 271 -5.30 -2.48 17.77
N TYR A 272 -6.07 -2.14 16.74
CA TYR A 272 -7.53 -2.12 16.78
C TYR A 272 -8.14 -3.01 15.70
N PRO A 273 -9.29 -3.64 15.95
CA PRO A 273 -9.99 -4.42 14.93
C PRO A 273 -10.50 -3.53 13.78
N ARG A 274 -10.42 -4.04 12.56
CA ARG A 274 -11.10 -3.45 11.40
C ARG A 274 -12.61 -3.69 11.50
N TRP A 275 -13.39 -2.63 11.26
CA TRP A 275 -14.84 -2.71 11.16
C TRP A 275 -15.34 -2.16 9.83
N LEU A 276 -16.25 -2.91 9.21
CA LEU A 276 -17.00 -2.49 8.03
C LEU A 276 -18.43 -2.14 8.45
N ALA A 277 -19.05 -1.24 7.69
CA ALA A 277 -20.44 -0.85 7.87
C ALA A 277 -21.37 -2.08 7.93
N SER A 278 -22.25 -2.13 8.92
CA SER A 278 -23.07 -3.31 9.20
C SER A 278 -24.34 -2.93 9.95
N VAL A 279 -25.45 -3.60 9.62
CA VAL A 279 -26.72 -3.54 10.37
C VAL A 279 -26.83 -4.60 11.48
N ARG A 280 -25.90 -5.57 11.52
CA ARG A 280 -25.93 -6.66 12.52
C ARG A 280 -25.69 -6.09 13.92
N PRO A 281 -26.62 -6.24 14.89
CA PRO A 281 -26.52 -5.60 16.20
C PRO A 281 -25.21 -5.89 16.93
N TRP A 282 -24.77 -7.15 16.94
CA TRP A 282 -23.51 -7.54 17.59
C TRP A 282 -22.27 -6.89 16.96
N ARG A 283 -22.27 -6.64 15.63
CA ARG A 283 -21.17 -5.92 14.96
C ARG A 283 -21.19 -4.44 15.29
N VAL A 284 -22.37 -3.84 15.39
CA VAL A 284 -22.54 -2.44 15.81
C VAL A 284 -22.07 -2.27 17.25
N TRP A 285 -22.46 -3.17 18.15
CA TRP A 285 -21.98 -3.18 19.53
C TRP A 285 -20.46 -3.27 19.63
N LYS A 286 -19.83 -4.17 18.88
CA LYS A 286 -18.35 -4.27 18.85
C LYS A 286 -17.69 -3.00 18.29
N GLN A 287 -18.29 -2.36 17.28
CA GLN A 287 -17.83 -1.04 16.79
C GLN A 287 -17.90 0.03 17.88
N ILE A 288 -19.00 0.10 18.62
CA ILE A 288 -19.14 1.05 19.75
C ILE A 288 -18.06 0.78 20.81
N LYS A 289 -17.80 -0.48 21.15
CA LYS A 289 -16.71 -0.85 22.07
C LYS A 289 -15.34 -0.40 21.55
N THR A 290 -15.05 -0.60 20.27
CA THR A 290 -13.79 -0.16 19.66
C THR A 290 -13.69 1.36 19.61
N ALA A 291 -14.77 2.08 19.28
CA ALA A 291 -14.82 3.54 19.34
C ALA A 291 -14.56 4.07 20.76
N TRP A 292 -15.16 3.44 21.78
CA TRP A 292 -14.90 3.79 23.17
C TRP A 292 -13.45 3.55 23.56
N ALA A 293 -12.84 2.42 23.15
CA ALA A 293 -11.42 2.17 23.38
C ALA A 293 -10.52 3.21 22.67
N LEU A 294 -10.82 3.55 21.41
CA LEU A 294 -10.09 4.58 20.66
C LEU A 294 -10.20 5.95 21.29
N ARG A 295 -11.36 6.31 21.84
CA ARG A 295 -11.57 7.57 22.56
C ARG A 295 -10.69 7.72 23.80
N HIS A 296 -10.28 6.60 24.40
CA HIS A 296 -9.40 6.56 25.57
C HIS A 296 -8.00 6.04 25.22
N ALA A 297 -7.62 6.05 23.93
CA ALA A 297 -6.28 5.69 23.51
C ALA A 297 -5.26 6.64 24.17
N PRO A 298 -4.03 6.16 24.47
CA PRO A 298 -2.98 6.96 25.12
C PRO A 298 -2.33 7.95 24.14
N ILE A 299 -3.14 8.83 23.57
CA ILE A 299 -2.77 9.88 22.63
C ILE A 299 -2.87 11.22 23.36
N ALA A 300 -1.74 11.89 23.55
CA ALA A 300 -1.69 13.17 24.23
C ALA A 300 -2.18 14.30 23.32
N ARG A 301 -2.60 15.43 23.88
CA ARG A 301 -3.14 16.57 23.11
C ARG A 301 -2.13 17.20 22.15
N ASN A 302 -0.84 17.10 22.44
CA ASN A 302 0.26 17.59 21.61
C ASN A 302 0.76 16.55 20.59
N ASP A 303 0.28 15.31 20.63
CA ASP A 303 0.64 14.30 19.63
C ASP A 303 0.13 14.70 18.23
N ILE A 304 0.73 14.12 17.21
CA ILE A 304 0.41 14.38 15.80
C ILE A 304 -0.13 13.10 15.16
N LEU A 305 -1.21 13.22 14.38
CA LEU A 305 -1.82 12.11 13.66
C LEU A 305 -1.45 12.20 12.18
N MET A 306 -0.59 11.28 11.73
CA MET A 306 -0.26 11.07 10.32
C MET A 306 -1.10 9.92 9.75
N CYS A 307 -1.98 10.24 8.82
CA CYS A 307 -3.10 9.40 8.37
C CYS A 307 -2.84 8.86 6.96
N LEU A 308 -2.92 7.55 6.77
CA LEU A 308 -2.72 6.87 5.47
C LEU A 308 -3.86 5.92 5.11
N ASN A 309 -4.88 5.78 5.96
CA ASN A 309 -5.82 4.68 5.92
C ASN A 309 -7.21 5.05 5.38
N TYR A 310 -7.34 6.28 4.90
CA TYR A 310 -8.42 6.81 4.08
C TYR A 310 -9.84 6.34 4.42
N THR A 311 -10.59 7.16 5.18
CA THR A 311 -12.00 6.94 5.61
C THR A 311 -12.27 5.70 6.46
N SER A 312 -11.23 4.95 6.82
CA SER A 312 -11.34 3.80 7.72
C SER A 312 -12.00 4.15 9.06
N PHE A 313 -12.61 3.16 9.69
CA PHE A 313 -13.32 3.35 10.95
C PHE A 313 -12.39 3.85 12.06
N VAL A 314 -11.19 3.26 12.17
CA VAL A 314 -10.22 3.62 13.20
C VAL A 314 -9.74 5.05 12.98
N GLU A 315 -9.36 5.40 11.75
CA GLU A 315 -8.91 6.76 11.44
C GLU A 315 -10.02 7.79 11.70
N ASN A 316 -11.25 7.54 11.28
CA ASN A 316 -12.38 8.46 11.50
C ASN A 316 -12.65 8.68 13.01
N CYS A 317 -12.60 7.62 13.83
CA CYS A 317 -12.68 7.77 15.29
C CYS A 317 -11.56 8.67 15.83
N LEU A 318 -10.32 8.45 15.40
CA LEU A 318 -9.18 9.25 15.86
C LEU A 318 -9.31 10.72 15.44
N LEU A 319 -9.67 10.99 14.19
CA LEU A 319 -9.89 12.35 13.70
C LEU A 319 -11.02 13.07 14.47
N SER A 320 -12.06 12.33 14.86
CA SER A 320 -13.24 12.89 15.55
C SER A 320 -12.97 13.13 17.04
N TYR A 321 -12.25 12.23 17.72
CA TYR A 321 -12.05 12.29 19.17
C TYR A 321 -10.84 13.12 19.58
N PHE A 322 -9.82 13.18 18.73
CA PHE A 322 -8.60 13.94 18.94
C PHE A 322 -8.59 15.18 18.04
N SER A 323 -9.70 15.92 18.01
CA SER A 323 -9.91 17.04 17.09
C SER A 323 -8.96 18.22 17.31
N ALA A 324 -8.39 18.35 18.50
CA ALA A 324 -7.38 19.34 18.86
C ALA A 324 -5.95 18.97 18.45
N ASN A 325 -5.71 17.69 18.11
CA ASN A 325 -4.42 17.24 17.64
C ASN A 325 -4.21 17.69 16.20
N ARG A 326 -2.94 17.85 15.83
CA ARG A 326 -2.57 18.14 14.45
C ARG A 326 -2.78 16.90 13.58
N LYS A 327 -3.42 17.08 12.43
CA LYS A 327 -3.85 16.01 11.53
C LYS A 327 -3.24 16.22 10.16
N ILE A 328 -2.48 15.24 9.71
CA ILE A 328 -1.78 15.26 8.42
C ILE A 328 -2.24 14.04 7.64
N ALA A 329 -2.67 14.23 6.40
CA ALA A 329 -2.98 13.12 5.50
C ALA A 329 -1.85 12.89 4.51
N PHE A 330 -1.57 11.62 4.21
CA PHE A 330 -0.84 11.21 3.02
C PHE A 330 -1.80 10.41 2.14
N ILE A 331 -2.08 10.92 0.93
CA ILE A 331 -3.07 10.37 0.01
C ILE A 331 -2.41 10.15 -1.34
N LYS A 332 -2.58 8.98 -1.94
CA LYS A 332 -2.12 8.74 -3.32
C LYS A 332 -2.82 9.68 -4.29
N LYS A 333 -2.10 10.19 -5.28
CA LYS A 333 -2.68 11.07 -6.32
C LYS A 333 -3.95 10.50 -6.93
N GLU A 334 -3.96 9.22 -7.31
CA GLU A 334 -5.11 8.57 -7.92
C GLU A 334 -6.31 8.50 -6.97
N THR A 335 -6.08 8.28 -5.67
CA THR A 335 -7.14 8.28 -4.65
C THR A 335 -7.72 9.67 -4.46
N LEU A 336 -6.89 10.71 -4.45
CA LEU A 336 -7.38 12.09 -4.33
C LEU A 336 -8.24 12.47 -5.56
N GLU A 337 -7.74 12.21 -6.76
CA GLU A 337 -8.43 12.51 -8.02
C GLU A 337 -9.74 11.71 -8.14
N PHE A 338 -9.69 10.42 -7.86
CA PHE A 338 -10.86 9.54 -7.94
C PHE A 338 -11.89 9.86 -6.86
N CYS A 339 -11.51 10.02 -5.60
CA CYS A 339 -12.49 10.19 -4.53
C CYS A 339 -12.93 11.65 -4.32
N TYR A 340 -12.03 12.63 -4.41
CA TYR A 340 -12.33 14.05 -4.13
C TYR A 340 -12.29 14.99 -5.33
N GLY A 341 -11.71 14.55 -6.46
CA GLY A 341 -11.73 15.33 -7.69
C GLY A 341 -13.15 15.57 -8.23
N VAL A 342 -13.28 16.54 -9.13
CA VAL A 342 -14.54 16.82 -9.83
C VAL A 342 -15.03 15.57 -10.56
N LYS A 343 -16.36 15.39 -10.59
CA LYS A 343 -17.02 14.26 -11.24
C LYS A 343 -18.02 14.76 -12.25
N GLU A 344 -18.04 14.11 -13.40
CA GLU A 344 -19.08 14.30 -14.39
C GLU A 344 -20.45 13.93 -13.80
N PRO A 345 -21.54 14.59 -14.22
CA PRO A 345 -22.86 14.37 -13.64
C PRO A 345 -23.30 12.90 -13.68
N ASP A 346 -22.91 12.15 -14.69
CA ASP A 346 -23.29 10.76 -14.91
C ASP A 346 -22.39 9.73 -14.20
N PHE A 347 -21.25 10.15 -13.64
CA PHE A 347 -20.27 9.26 -13.01
C PHE A 347 -20.90 8.29 -11.98
N PHE A 348 -21.80 8.79 -11.13
CA PHE A 348 -22.43 7.99 -10.08
C PHE A 348 -23.64 7.15 -10.54
N GLN A 349 -24.04 7.20 -11.81
CA GLN A 349 -25.26 6.52 -12.27
C GLN A 349 -25.19 5.00 -12.15
N ILE A 350 -23.99 4.43 -12.28
CA ILE A 350 -23.77 2.98 -12.17
C ILE A 350 -23.55 2.52 -10.73
N TYR A 351 -23.21 3.44 -9.82
CA TYR A 351 -22.86 3.12 -8.45
C TYR A 351 -24.10 2.97 -7.57
N PHE A 352 -23.99 2.15 -6.52
CA PHE A 352 -25.08 1.97 -5.55
C PHE A 352 -24.59 1.93 -4.10
N SER A 353 -25.45 2.31 -3.16
CA SER A 353 -25.11 2.25 -1.72
C SER A 353 -25.84 1.12 -1.01
N ARG A 354 -25.07 0.20 -0.41
CA ARG A 354 -25.64 -0.90 0.38
C ARG A 354 -26.39 -0.36 1.60
N ILE A 355 -27.42 -1.09 2.03
CA ILE A 355 -28.23 -0.73 3.20
C ILE A 355 -27.37 -0.59 4.48
N GLY A 356 -26.32 -1.42 4.61
CA GLY A 356 -25.35 -1.34 5.70
C GLY A 356 -24.66 0.01 5.79
N HIS A 357 -24.21 0.57 4.66
CA HIS A 357 -23.56 1.88 4.62
C HIS A 357 -24.55 3.01 4.90
N ARG A 358 -25.77 2.93 4.35
CA ARG A 358 -26.83 3.92 4.63
C ARG A 358 -27.23 3.96 6.11
N PHE A 359 -27.41 2.79 6.74
CA PHE A 359 -27.67 2.69 8.18
C PHE A 359 -26.49 3.24 8.98
N TYR A 360 -25.26 2.87 8.60
CA TYR A 360 -24.06 3.31 9.27
C TYR A 360 -23.90 4.83 9.25
N GLN A 361 -24.09 5.45 8.09
CA GLN A 361 -24.02 6.90 7.91
C GLN A 361 -25.11 7.66 8.67
N LYS A 362 -26.34 7.14 8.71
CA LYS A 362 -27.49 7.83 9.32
C LYS A 362 -27.63 7.60 10.82
N ILE A 363 -27.11 6.49 11.35
CA ILE A 363 -27.34 6.06 12.72
C ILE A 363 -26.02 5.96 13.48
N VAL A 364 -25.09 5.13 13.00
CA VAL A 364 -23.87 4.80 13.77
C VAL A 364 -22.89 5.96 13.81
N GLN A 365 -22.62 6.63 12.69
CA GLN A 365 -21.72 7.80 12.66
C GLN A 365 -22.22 8.95 13.55
N PRO A 366 -23.50 9.39 13.48
CA PRO A 366 -24.02 10.40 14.39
C PRO A 366 -23.97 9.98 15.86
N LEU A 367 -24.36 8.74 16.17
CA LEU A 367 -24.32 8.20 17.54
C LEU A 367 -22.90 8.28 18.14
N LEU A 368 -21.90 7.94 17.33
CA LEU A 368 -20.49 7.95 17.72
C LEU A 368 -19.81 9.31 17.51
N ARG A 369 -20.54 10.33 17.04
CA ARG A 369 -20.02 11.67 16.69
C ARG A 369 -18.84 11.63 15.70
N LEU A 370 -18.94 10.74 14.71
CA LEU A 370 -17.93 10.57 13.68
C LEU A 370 -18.19 11.50 12.49
N TYR A 371 -17.14 11.84 11.75
CA TYR A 371 -17.29 12.56 10.50
C TYR A 371 -18.10 11.72 9.50
N PRO A 372 -19.12 12.31 8.86
CA PRO A 372 -19.97 11.58 7.93
C PRO A 372 -19.18 11.18 6.68
N THR A 373 -19.36 9.94 6.24
CA THR A 373 -18.76 9.43 5.00
C THR A 373 -19.83 8.98 4.01
N VAL A 374 -19.43 8.92 2.75
CA VAL A 374 -20.20 8.27 1.68
C VAL A 374 -19.40 7.06 1.19
N PHE A 375 -20.12 5.97 0.91
CA PHE A 375 -19.58 4.79 0.25
C PHE A 375 -20.58 4.34 -0.82
N LEU A 376 -20.07 4.18 -2.02
CA LEU A 376 -20.79 3.71 -3.18
C LEU A 376 -20.00 2.56 -3.80
N GLU A 377 -20.68 1.43 -4.00
CA GLU A 377 -20.11 0.26 -4.62
C GLU A 377 -20.23 0.36 -6.14
N ASP A 378 -19.14 -0.03 -6.80
CA ASP A 378 -19.11 -0.25 -8.23
C ASP A 378 -19.68 -1.64 -8.55
N PRO A 379 -20.74 -1.76 -9.38
CA PRO A 379 -21.35 -3.05 -9.72
C PRO A 379 -20.39 -4.00 -10.44
N VAL A 380 -19.41 -3.48 -11.19
CA VAL A 380 -18.39 -4.30 -11.86
C VAL A 380 -17.16 -4.55 -10.98
N ARG A 381 -17.15 -3.99 -9.75
CA ARG A 381 -16.11 -4.17 -8.72
C ARG A 381 -14.70 -3.77 -9.18
N VAL A 382 -14.59 -2.80 -10.09
CA VAL A 382 -13.30 -2.24 -10.52
C VAL A 382 -12.78 -1.28 -9.45
N ALA A 383 -13.59 -0.31 -9.02
CA ALA A 383 -13.21 0.63 -7.96
C ALA A 383 -14.41 1.16 -7.18
N ASN A 384 -14.48 0.86 -5.88
CA ASN A 384 -15.49 1.47 -5.02
C ASN A 384 -15.17 2.94 -4.76
N PHE A 385 -16.21 3.77 -4.67
CA PHE A 385 -16.07 5.18 -4.33
C PHE A 385 -16.39 5.41 -2.86
N ASP A 386 -15.44 5.94 -2.11
CA ASP A 386 -15.64 6.33 -0.72
C ASP A 386 -14.93 7.65 -0.42
N ARG A 387 -15.54 8.47 0.46
CA ARG A 387 -14.91 9.69 0.99
C ARG A 387 -15.63 10.24 2.21
N TYR A 388 -14.98 11.15 2.93
CA TYR A 388 -15.69 12.06 3.83
C TYR A 388 -16.62 13.00 3.04
N LEU A 389 -17.78 13.34 3.62
CA LEU A 389 -18.67 14.34 3.03
C LEU A 389 -18.14 15.78 3.20
N MET A 390 -17.16 15.98 4.06
CA MET A 390 -16.44 17.25 4.15
C MET A 390 -15.28 17.28 3.14
N PRO A 391 -14.85 18.47 2.70
CA PRO A 391 -13.64 18.60 1.93
C PRO A 391 -12.44 18.01 2.66
N VAL A 392 -11.61 17.24 1.95
CA VAL A 392 -10.48 16.52 2.59
C VAL A 392 -9.54 17.49 3.31
N ASN A 393 -9.29 18.65 2.72
CA ASN A 393 -8.41 19.67 3.24
C ASN A 393 -9.06 20.60 4.29
N ASP A 394 -10.30 20.31 4.68
CA ASP A 394 -10.92 20.83 5.91
C ASP A 394 -10.77 19.88 7.11
N LEU A 395 -10.60 18.57 6.86
CA LEU A 395 -10.43 17.57 7.92
C LEU A 395 -9.00 17.55 8.47
N TYR A 396 -8.03 17.74 7.59
CA TYR A 396 -6.59 17.72 7.90
C TYR A 396 -6.00 19.12 7.82
N ASP A 397 -5.03 19.40 8.68
CA ASP A 397 -4.26 20.63 8.66
C ASP A 397 -3.38 20.70 7.41
N GLN A 398 -2.84 19.56 6.97
CA GLN A 398 -2.11 19.41 5.72
C GLN A 398 -2.45 18.09 5.02
N VAL A 399 -2.47 18.12 3.69
CA VAL A 399 -2.69 16.95 2.83
C VAL A 399 -1.52 16.83 1.88
N TYR A 400 -0.72 15.79 2.07
CA TYR A 400 0.37 15.41 1.18
C TYR A 400 -0.13 14.41 0.14
N VAL A 401 0.11 14.73 -1.12
CA VAL A 401 -0.25 13.93 -2.28
C VAL A 401 1.02 13.34 -2.87
N TYR A 402 1.06 12.02 -3.02
CA TYR A 402 2.23 11.27 -3.46
C TYR A 402 1.92 10.22 -4.51
#